data_AF-A0A2V8EX10-F1
#
_entry.id   AF-A0A2V8EX10-F1
#
_cell.length_a   1.000
_cell.length_b   1.000
_cell.length_c   1.000
_cell.angle_alpha   90.00
_cell.angle_beta   90.00
_cell.angle_gamma   90.00
#
_symmetry.space_group_name_H-M   'P 1'
#
loop_
_entity.id
_entity.type
_entity.pdbx_description
1 polymer ?
#
loop_
_entity_poly.entity_id
_entity_poly.type
_entity_poly.pdbx_seq_one_letter_code
_entity_poly.pdbx_strand_id
1 'polypeptide(L)'
;MVFQERRRSGDRRAHMRGGQRSTDCVTCGPLIFLVTPDPSALVFWEALLIERKFAVMPFSEAGHALEAYAALRPDVILASKRDLPALRDLLPFAAADAATPLIELV
;
A
#
# COMPACT_ATOMS: atom_id res chain seq x y z
N MET A 1 51.29 -6.26 18.62
CA MET A 1 50.15 -6.30 17.68
C MET A 1 48.90 -6.48 18.51
N VAL A 2 48.12 -5.41 18.71
CA VAL A 2 46.96 -5.41 19.62
C VAL A 2 45.69 -5.62 18.79
N PHE A 3 44.98 -6.72 19.02
CA PHE A 3 43.67 -6.95 18.41
C PHE A 3 42.63 -6.06 19.11
N GLN A 4 42.19 -4.99 18.42
CA GLN A 4 40.99 -4.25 18.83
C GLN A 4 39.75 -5.08 18.53
N GLU A 5 39.20 -5.75 19.54
CA GLU A 5 37.88 -6.36 19.43
C GLU A 5 36.81 -5.27 19.54
N ARG A 6 36.26 -4.82 18.40
CA ARG A 6 35.10 -3.91 18.35
C ARG A 6 33.82 -4.64 18.76
N ARG A 7 33.66 -4.94 20.04
CA ARG A 7 32.34 -5.27 20.63
C ARG A 7 31.52 -4.00 20.83
N ARG A 8 31.07 -3.38 19.74
CA ARG A 8 29.93 -2.44 19.78
C ARG A 8 28.64 -3.20 19.45
N SER A 9 28.33 -4.20 20.25
CA SER A 9 26.94 -4.66 20.36
C SER A 9 26.26 -3.67 21.28
N GLY A 10 25.40 -2.80 20.75
CA GLY A 10 24.50 -2.00 21.59
C GLY A 10 23.80 -2.91 22.60
N ASP A 11 23.81 -2.52 23.87
CA ASP A 11 23.28 -3.32 24.97
C ASP A 11 21.80 -3.66 24.71
N ARG A 12 21.53 -4.91 24.35
CA ARG A 12 20.18 -5.42 24.00
C ARG A 12 19.21 -5.44 25.18
N ARG A 13 19.66 -5.02 26.37
CA ARG A 13 18.87 -4.97 27.60
C ARG A 13 18.44 -3.56 28.00
N ALA A 14 18.90 -2.52 27.31
CA ALA A 14 18.61 -1.14 27.67
C ALA A 14 17.29 -0.58 27.09
N HIS A 15 16.64 -1.29 26.17
CA HIS A 15 15.39 -0.87 25.54
C HIS A 15 14.28 -1.90 25.83
N MET A 16 13.05 -1.42 26.08
CA MET A 16 11.90 -2.29 26.30
C MET A 16 11.78 -3.33 25.18
N ARG A 17 11.55 -4.59 25.56
CA ARG A 17 11.31 -5.66 24.59
C ARG A 17 9.88 -5.55 24.09
N GLY A 18 9.73 -5.16 22.82
CA GLY A 18 8.44 -4.93 22.18
C GLY A 18 8.11 -3.43 22.08
N GLY A 19 7.48 -3.05 20.97
CA GLY A 19 7.20 -1.66 20.59
C GLY A 19 8.03 -1.21 19.38
N GLN A 20 7.51 -0.21 18.67
CA GLN A 20 8.19 0.44 17.56
C GLN A 20 9.43 1.16 18.06
N ARG A 21 10.59 0.89 17.46
CA ARG A 21 11.85 1.54 17.87
C ARG A 21 11.87 2.98 17.37
N SER A 22 12.61 3.85 18.04
CA SER A 22 12.86 5.23 17.57
C SER A 22 13.58 5.30 16.22
N THR A 23 14.18 4.18 15.78
CA THR A 23 14.80 4.00 14.46
C THR A 23 13.89 3.30 13.45
N ASP A 24 12.71 2.83 13.83
CA ASP A 24 11.75 2.26 12.88
C ASP A 24 11.15 3.41 12.07
N CYS A 25 11.47 3.47 10.78
CA CYS A 25 10.86 4.43 9.87
C CYS A 25 9.35 4.14 9.76
N VAL A 26 8.53 5.11 10.19
CA VAL A 26 7.06 5.13 10.09
C VAL A 26 6.61 5.42 8.64
N THR A 27 7.15 4.72 7.66
CA THR A 27 6.74 4.96 6.26
C THR A 27 6.39 3.64 5.59
N CYS A 28 5.33 3.00 6.08
CA CYS A 28 4.52 2.20 5.19
C CYS A 28 3.95 3.19 4.16
N GLY A 29 4.42 3.14 2.91
CA GLY A 29 3.84 3.92 1.84
C GLY A 29 2.35 3.58 1.70
N PRO A 30 1.51 4.53 1.28
CA PRO A 30 0.07 4.29 1.22
C PRO A 30 -0.24 3.09 0.33
N LEU A 31 -1.22 2.30 0.75
CA LEU A 31 -1.72 1.14 0.03
C LEU A 31 -2.62 1.58 -1.11
N ILE A 32 -2.18 1.28 -2.33
CA ILE A 32 -2.88 1.59 -3.57
C ILE A 32 -3.44 0.30 -4.13
N PHE A 33 -4.75 0.28 -4.35
CA PHE A 33 -5.38 -0.71 -5.21
C PHE A 33 -5.29 -0.23 -6.65
N LEU A 34 -4.75 -1.06 -7.54
CA LEU A 34 -4.65 -0.78 -8.97
C LEU A 34 -5.59 -1.72 -9.71
N VAL A 35 -6.65 -1.19 -10.33
CA VAL A 35 -7.71 -1.99 -10.96
C VAL A 35 -7.78 -1.69 -12.45
N THR A 36 -7.39 -2.66 -13.29
CA THR A 36 -7.54 -2.53 -14.75
C THR A 36 -7.52 -3.89 -15.43
N PRO A 37 -8.38 -4.14 -16.44
CA PRO A 37 -8.36 -5.38 -17.20
C PRO A 37 -7.24 -5.44 -18.24
N ASP A 38 -6.57 -4.32 -18.53
CA ASP A 38 -5.44 -4.29 -19.46
C ASP A 38 -4.16 -4.77 -18.76
N PRO A 39 -3.63 -5.96 -19.12
CA PRO A 39 -2.45 -6.52 -18.47
C PRO A 39 -1.19 -5.67 -18.71
N SER A 40 -1.12 -4.95 -19.84
CA SER A 40 0.05 -4.11 -20.15
C SER A 40 0.06 -2.87 -19.26
N ALA A 41 -1.10 -2.24 -19.07
CA ALA A 41 -1.27 -1.11 -18.17
C ALA A 41 -1.02 -1.53 -16.71
N LEU A 42 -1.51 -2.70 -16.30
CA LEU A 42 -1.32 -3.21 -14.94
C LEU A 42 0.16 -3.35 -14.60
N VAL A 43 0.94 -4.01 -15.47
CA VAL A 43 2.40 -4.18 -15.27
C VAL A 43 3.13 -2.84 -15.24
N PHE A 44 2.79 -1.93 -16.15
CA PHE A 44 3.43 -0.61 -16.24
C PHE A 44 3.19 0.22 -14.97
N TRP A 45 1.92 0.38 -14.58
CA TRP A 45 1.55 1.21 -13.43
C TRP A 45 2.00 0.61 -12.11
N GLU A 46 1.93 -0.72 -11.97
CA GLU A 46 2.45 -1.40 -10.78
C GLU A 46 3.95 -1.12 -10.60
N ALA A 47 4.75 -1.33 -11.64
CA ALA A 47 6.20 -1.08 -11.58
C ALA A 47 6.51 0.39 -11.24
N LEU A 48 5.81 1.33 -11.88
CA LEU A 48 5.99 2.77 -11.63
C LEU A 48 5.66 3.14 -10.18
N LEU A 49 4.55 2.64 -9.63
CA LEU A 49 4.12 2.97 -8.27
C LEU A 49 5.04 2.33 -7.21
N ILE A 50 5.51 1.10 -7.44
CA ILE A 50 6.49 0.43 -6.57
C ILE A 50 7.82 1.19 -6.57
N GLU A 51 8.27 1.69 -7.73
CA GLU A 51 9.48 2.52 -7.83
C GLU A 51 9.36 3.78 -6.94
N ARG A 52 8.16 4.38 -6.90
CA ARG A 52 7.80 5.52 -6.04
C ARG A 52 7.55 5.16 -4.57
N LYS A 53 7.79 3.90 -4.17
CA LYS A 53 7.69 3.38 -2.80
C LYS A 53 6.26 3.30 -2.26
N PHE A 54 5.27 3.17 -3.15
CA PHE A 54 3.91 2.81 -2.75
C PHE A 54 3.79 1.31 -2.51
N ALA A 55 2.90 0.92 -1.59
CA ALA A 55 2.44 -0.45 -1.51
C ALA A 55 1.32 -0.62 -2.54
N VAL A 56 1.47 -1.57 -3.46
CA VAL A 56 0.53 -1.74 -4.58
C VAL A 56 -0.08 -3.12 -4.54
N MET A 57 -1.39 -3.19 -4.71
CA MET A 57 -2.10 -4.44 -4.93
C MET A 57 -2.83 -4.38 -6.28
N PRO A 58 -2.36 -5.11 -7.29
CA PRO A 58 -2.98 -5.10 -8.61
C PRO A 58 -4.18 -6.06 -8.69
N PHE A 59 -5.20 -5.66 -9.43
CA PHE A 59 -6.39 -6.44 -9.73
C PHE A 59 -6.75 -6.28 -11.21
N SER A 60 -6.96 -7.41 -11.89
CA SER A 60 -7.48 -7.41 -13.26
C SER A 60 -8.98 -7.15 -13.34
N GLU A 61 -9.67 -7.27 -12.21
CA GLU A 61 -11.14 -7.20 -12.12
C GLU A 61 -11.58 -6.44 -10.86
N ALA A 62 -12.60 -5.62 -10.98
CA ALA A 62 -13.14 -4.83 -9.88
C ALA A 62 -13.69 -5.68 -8.72
N GLY A 63 -14.26 -6.86 -9.02
CA GLY A 63 -14.83 -7.75 -8.00
C GLY A 63 -13.81 -8.17 -6.94
N HIS A 64 -12.64 -8.64 -7.36
CA HIS A 64 -11.57 -9.03 -6.43
C HIS A 64 -11.05 -7.85 -5.60
N ALA A 65 -11.01 -6.65 -6.19
CA ALA A 65 -10.64 -5.44 -5.45
C ALA A 65 -11.66 -5.12 -4.35
N LEU A 66 -12.96 -5.30 -4.63
CA LEU A 66 -14.04 -5.08 -3.65
C LEU A 66 -14.00 -6.11 -2.50
N GLU A 67 -13.73 -7.38 -2.81
CA GLU A 67 -13.57 -8.42 -1.79
C GLU A 67 -12.39 -8.12 -0.85
N ALA A 68 -11.26 -7.67 -1.41
CA ALA A 68 -10.08 -7.29 -0.64
C ALA A 68 -10.26 -5.97 0.14
N TYR A 69 -11.13 -5.07 -0.33
CA TYR A 69 -11.32 -3.74 0.23
C TYR A 69 -11.72 -3.78 1.71
N ALA A 70 -12.63 -4.69 2.09
CA ALA A 70 -13.11 -4.80 3.46
C ALA A 70 -11.99 -5.18 4.45
N ALA A 71 -11.04 -6.01 4.02
CA ALA A 71 -9.95 -6.52 4.85
C ALA A 71 -8.75 -5.57 4.89
N LEU A 72 -8.42 -4.93 3.76
CA LEU A 72 -7.18 -4.19 3.62
C LEU A 72 -7.33 -2.68 3.70
N ARG A 73 -8.53 -2.13 3.41
CA ARG A 73 -8.83 -0.69 3.48
C ARG A 73 -7.74 0.17 2.82
N PRO A 74 -7.60 0.11 1.48
CA PRO A 74 -6.60 0.90 0.78
C PRO A 74 -6.77 2.40 1.03
N ASP A 75 -5.66 3.11 0.96
CA ASP A 75 -5.61 4.56 1.05
C ASP A 75 -6.08 5.22 -0.25
N VAL A 76 -5.86 4.57 -1.40
CA VAL A 76 -6.28 5.05 -2.73
C VAL A 76 -6.66 3.88 -3.62
N ILE A 77 -7.67 4.06 -4.47
CA ILE A 77 -8.00 3.13 -5.55
C ILE A 77 -7.78 3.85 -6.89
N LEU A 78 -6.88 3.32 -7.70
CA LEU A 78 -6.69 3.71 -9.09
C LEU A 78 -7.42 2.70 -9.96
N ALA A 79 -8.31 3.17 -10.84
CA ALA A 79 -9.12 2.29 -11.66
C ALA A 79 -9.18 2.74 -13.11
N SER A 80 -9.28 1.78 -14.02
CA SER A 80 -9.58 2.06 -15.43
C SER A 80 -10.93 2.77 -15.56
N LYS A 81 -11.09 3.60 -16.59
CA LYS A 81 -12.37 4.28 -16.89
C LYS A 81 -13.57 3.31 -16.95
N ARG A 82 -13.32 2.07 -17.41
CA ARG A 82 -14.34 1.03 -17.54
C ARG A 82 -14.85 0.53 -16.19
N ASP A 83 -13.97 0.40 -15.20
CA ASP A 83 -14.28 -0.22 -13.90
C ASP A 83 -14.70 0.79 -12.84
N LEU A 84 -14.43 2.07 -13.09
CA LEU A 84 -14.77 3.19 -12.23
C LEU A 84 -16.25 3.21 -11.77
N PRO A 85 -17.25 3.00 -12.66
CA PRO A 85 -18.65 2.96 -12.25
C PRO A 85 -18.95 1.79 -11.29
N ALA A 86 -18.46 0.59 -11.60
CA ALA A 86 -18.68 -0.59 -10.78
C ALA A 86 -18.10 -0.44 -9.37
N LEU A 87 -16.90 0.13 -9.27
CA LEU A 87 -16.28 0.43 -7.98
C LEU A 87 -17.04 1.52 -7.22
N ARG A 88 -17.48 2.59 -7.90
CA ARG A 88 -18.20 3.69 -7.26
C ARG A 88 -19.54 3.25 -6.66
N ASP A 89 -20.28 2.38 -7.34
CA ASP A 89 -21.61 1.94 -6.91
C ASP A 89 -21.55 0.94 -5.75
N LEU A 90 -20.48 0.15 -5.66
CA LEU A 90 -20.34 -0.95 -4.69
C LEU A 90 -19.46 -0.59 -3.50
N LEU A 91 -18.58 0.40 -3.63
CA LEU A 91 -17.85 0.93 -2.49
C LEU A 91 -18.79 1.80 -1.64
N PRO A 92 -18.75 1.69 -0.31
CA PRO A 92 -19.58 2.48 0.59
C PRO A 92 -19.09 3.94 0.64
N PHE A 93 -19.22 4.67 -0.46
CA PHE A 93 -18.90 6.09 -0.55
C PHE A 93 -20.13 6.93 -0.27
N ALA A 94 -20.59 6.99 0.99
CA ALA A 94 -21.76 7.84 1.26
C ALA A 94 -21.98 8.29 2.72
N ALA A 95 -21.08 8.06 3.68
CA ALA A 95 -21.27 8.66 5.00
C ALA A 95 -19.95 8.80 5.76
N ALA A 96 -19.60 10.05 6.09
CA ALA A 96 -18.55 10.48 7.01
C ALA A 96 -17.09 10.40 6.49
N ASP A 97 -16.58 11.57 6.06
CA ASP A 97 -15.19 12.10 6.18
C ASP A 97 -13.94 11.23 5.90
N ALA A 98 -14.07 9.96 5.50
CA ALA A 98 -12.96 9.03 5.27
C ALA A 98 -13.23 8.10 4.07
N ALA A 99 -13.82 8.64 3.00
CA ALA A 99 -13.99 7.92 1.74
C ALA A 99 -12.61 7.70 1.08
N THR A 100 -12.20 6.44 0.87
CA THR A 100 -11.01 6.10 0.05
C THR A 100 -11.10 6.77 -1.33
N PRO A 101 -10.19 7.69 -1.72
CA PRO A 101 -10.24 8.31 -3.05
C PRO A 101 -10.20 7.27 -4.17
N LEU A 102 -11.13 7.41 -5.11
CA LEU A 102 -11.21 6.62 -6.33
C LEU A 102 -10.84 7.51 -7.54
N ILE A 103 -9.74 7.17 -8.21
CA ILE A 103 -9.12 8.00 -9.27
C ILE A 103 -9.07 7.22 -10.58
N GLU A 104 -9.39 7.89 -11.68
CA GLU A 104 -9.26 7.34 -13.04
C GLU A 104 -7.78 7.22 -13.45
N LEU A 105 -7.39 6.06 -13.98
CA LEU A 105 -6.13 5.90 -14.70
C LEU A 105 -6.23 6.61 -16.06
N VAL A 106 -5.31 7.55 -16.31
CA VAL A 106 -5.19 8.29 -17.58
C VAL A 106 -4.30 7.56 -18.56
#